data_AF-M0DV01-F1
#
_entry.id   AF-M0DV01-F1
#
_cell.length_a   1.000
_cell.length_b   1.000
_cell.length_c   1.000
_cell.angle_alpha   90.00
_cell.angle_beta   90.00
_cell.angle_gamma   90.00
#
_symmetry.space_group_name_H-M   'P 1'
#
loop_
_entity.id
_entity.type
_entity.pdbx_description
1 polymer ?
#
loop_
_entity_poly.entity_id
_entity_poly.type
_entity_poly.pdbx_seq_one_letter_code
_entity_poly.pdbx_strand_id
1 'polypeptide(L)'
;MKEYERKGLLERVNREAATVGAEIPEEIEIQGEPIELQSFVFEIKRRDTVPPGERERVEQAKRNLRRERLERLEPIEENEVSYDRGEELAASIIGIDRALDALEGLDAPDPETEAERQKAADRKRWMSFLKKALGRDDAGGASGRTRF
;
A
#
# COMPACT_ATOMS: atom_id res chain seq x y z
N MET A 1 16.90 -19.47 -7.55
CA MET A 1 17.58 -18.96 -8.77
C MET A 1 19.11 -19.00 -8.61
N LYS A 2 19.91 -18.60 -9.61
CA LYS A 2 21.38 -18.48 -9.44
C LYS A 2 21.72 -17.24 -8.60
N GLU A 3 22.89 -17.25 -7.94
CA GLU A 3 23.28 -16.18 -7.01
C GLU A 3 23.36 -14.80 -7.67
N TYR A 4 23.89 -14.70 -8.90
CA TYR A 4 23.98 -13.42 -9.61
C TYR A 4 22.60 -12.87 -9.97
N GLU A 5 21.63 -13.75 -10.27
CA GLU A 5 20.25 -13.37 -10.58
C GLU A 5 19.58 -12.79 -9.32
N ARG A 6 19.75 -13.48 -8.19
CA ARG A 6 19.28 -13.01 -6.87
C ARG A 6 19.86 -11.64 -6.53
N LYS A 7 21.17 -11.46 -6.65
CA LYS A 7 21.83 -10.17 -6.40
C LYS A 7 21.29 -9.07 -7.29
N GLY A 8 21.03 -9.35 -8.57
CA GLY A 8 20.43 -8.40 -9.50
C GLY A 8 19.02 -7.96 -9.07
N LEU A 9 18.18 -8.88 -8.59
CA LEU A 9 16.86 -8.53 -8.06
C LEU A 9 16.94 -7.68 -6.79
N LEU A 10 17.81 -8.05 -5.85
CA LEU A 10 18.00 -7.31 -4.60
C LEU A 10 18.56 -5.90 -4.86
N GLU A 11 19.49 -5.75 -5.80
CA GLU A 11 20.01 -4.44 -6.20
C GLU A 11 18.91 -3.59 -6.85
N ARG A 12 18.10 -4.18 -7.73
CA ARG A 12 16.99 -3.49 -8.41
C ARG A 12 15.98 -2.94 -7.40
N VAL A 13 15.61 -3.72 -6.39
CA VAL A 13 14.63 -3.34 -5.36
C VAL A 13 15.17 -2.31 -4.37
N ASN A 14 16.44 -2.43 -3.96
CA ASN A 14 17.00 -1.57 -2.90
C ASN A 14 17.65 -0.27 -3.42
N ARG A 15 17.64 -0.04 -4.74
CA ARG A 15 18.18 1.19 -5.33
C ARG A 15 17.30 2.38 -4.93
N GLU A 16 17.92 3.48 -4.47
CA GLU A 16 17.17 4.69 -4.09
C GLU A 16 16.25 5.22 -5.21
N ALA A 17 16.70 5.12 -6.47
CA ALA A 17 15.93 5.53 -7.64
C ALA A 17 15.01 4.43 -8.22
N ALA A 18 14.76 3.33 -7.49
CA ALA A 18 13.97 2.19 -8.00
C ALA A 18 12.53 2.59 -8.36
N THR A 19 11.96 3.59 -7.68
CA THR A 19 10.60 4.07 -7.92
C THR A 19 10.49 5.09 -9.05
N VAL A 20 11.61 5.58 -9.60
CA VAL A 20 11.62 6.59 -10.65
C VAL A 20 11.14 5.97 -11.96
N GLY A 21 10.02 6.47 -12.49
CA GLY A 21 9.37 5.94 -13.69
C GLY A 21 8.60 4.63 -13.46
N ALA A 22 8.57 4.12 -12.23
CA ALA A 22 7.73 2.99 -11.87
C ALA A 22 6.27 3.41 -11.72
N GLU A 23 5.37 2.51 -12.11
CA GLU A 23 3.94 2.69 -11.95
C GLU A 23 3.47 2.12 -10.61
N ILE A 24 2.42 2.72 -10.05
CA ILE A 24 1.73 2.16 -8.89
C ILE A 24 0.82 1.04 -9.40
N PRO A 25 0.91 -0.18 -8.84
CA PRO A 25 0.05 -1.30 -9.20
C PRO A 25 -1.43 -0.93 -9.08
N GLU A 26 -2.24 -1.34 -10.05
CA GLU A 26 -3.70 -1.12 -10.02
C GLU A 26 -4.32 -1.73 -8.76
N GLU A 27 -3.94 -2.97 -8.46
CA GLU A 27 -4.37 -3.73 -7.31
C GLU A 27 -3.19 -4.36 -6.58
N ILE A 28 -3.31 -4.52 -5.26
CA ILE A 28 -2.42 -5.34 -4.46
C ILE A 28 -3.21 -6.14 -3.44
N GLU A 29 -2.78 -7.36 -3.15
CA GLU A 29 -3.28 -8.12 -2.01
C GLU A 29 -2.52 -7.72 -0.74
N ILE A 30 -3.27 -7.32 0.29
CA ILE A 30 -2.75 -7.03 1.63
C ILE A 30 -3.49 -7.93 2.62
N GLN A 31 -2.76 -8.78 3.36
CA GLN A 31 -3.34 -9.72 4.33
C GLN A 31 -4.49 -10.58 3.76
N GLY A 32 -4.40 -10.95 2.47
CA GLY A 32 -5.42 -11.75 1.78
C GLY A 32 -6.62 -10.95 1.25
N GLU A 33 -6.59 -9.61 1.33
CA GLU A 33 -7.62 -8.76 0.77
C GLU A 33 -7.10 -7.95 -0.44
N PRO A 34 -7.79 -7.99 -1.59
CA PRO A 34 -7.42 -7.18 -2.75
C PRO A 34 -7.78 -5.72 -2.53
N ILE A 35 -6.85 -4.83 -2.85
CA ILE A 35 -6.94 -3.38 -2.66
C ILE A 35 -6.61 -2.67 -3.95
N GLU A 36 -7.49 -1.76 -4.39
CA GLU A 36 -7.29 -0.86 -5.54
C GLU A 36 -6.22 0.23 -5.22
N LEU A 37 -4.95 -0.17 -5.09
CA LEU A 37 -3.85 0.64 -4.59
C LEU A 37 -3.63 1.93 -5.38
N GLN A 38 -3.63 1.84 -6.72
CA GLN A 38 -3.44 3.00 -7.57
C GLN A 38 -4.56 4.04 -7.38
N SER A 39 -5.82 3.58 -7.41
CA SER A 39 -7.00 4.42 -7.14
C SER A 39 -6.89 5.09 -5.78
N PHE A 40 -6.43 4.36 -4.77
CA PHE A 40 -6.25 4.87 -3.43
C PHE A 40 -5.20 5.97 -3.36
N VAL A 41 -4.00 5.73 -3.89
CA VAL A 41 -2.95 6.73 -3.89
C VAL A 41 -3.37 7.98 -4.68
N PHE A 42 -3.99 7.81 -5.85
CA PHE A 42 -4.45 8.95 -6.66
C PHE A 42 -5.55 9.75 -5.97
N GLU A 43 -6.51 9.11 -5.30
CA GLU A 43 -7.55 9.85 -4.56
C GLU A 43 -6.94 10.68 -3.44
N ILE A 44 -5.94 10.15 -2.73
CA ILE A 44 -5.27 10.88 -1.67
C ILE A 44 -4.42 12.02 -2.24
N LYS A 45 -3.63 11.78 -3.29
CA LYS A 45 -2.82 12.83 -3.95
C LYS A 45 -3.64 13.95 -4.59
N ARG A 46 -4.91 13.69 -4.95
CA ARG A 46 -5.82 14.74 -5.45
C ARG A 46 -6.23 15.75 -4.37
N ARG A 47 -5.87 15.50 -3.11
CA ARG A 47 -6.12 16.40 -1.98
C ARG A 47 -4.78 16.91 -1.44
N ASP A 48 -4.76 18.17 -1.03
CA ASP A 48 -3.55 18.79 -0.47
C ASP A 48 -3.23 18.29 0.95
N THR A 49 -4.20 17.69 1.67
CA THR A 49 -4.02 17.20 3.04
C THR A 49 -4.93 16.01 3.36
N VAL A 50 -4.46 15.13 4.25
CA VAL A 50 -5.25 14.06 4.87
C VAL A 50 -6.10 14.63 6.03
N PRO A 51 -7.45 14.58 5.95
CA PRO A 51 -8.29 15.02 7.06
C PRO A 51 -7.97 14.29 8.38
N PRO A 52 -8.02 14.99 9.53
CA PRO A 52 -7.56 14.46 10.82
C PRO A 52 -8.15 13.09 11.21
N GLY A 53 -9.42 12.84 10.90
CA GLY A 53 -10.11 11.60 11.24
C GLY A 53 -9.64 10.35 10.49
N GLU A 54 -8.81 10.49 9.45
CA GLU A 54 -8.30 9.35 8.67
C GLU A 54 -6.78 9.25 8.67
N ARG A 55 -6.07 10.14 9.36
CA ARG A 55 -4.61 10.04 9.52
C ARG A 55 -4.21 8.67 10.04
N GLU A 56 -4.94 8.16 11.03
CA GLU A 56 -4.70 6.83 11.59
C GLU A 56 -4.88 5.69 10.57
N ARG A 57 -5.88 5.78 9.68
CA ARG A 57 -6.09 4.79 8.61
C ARG A 57 -5.02 4.86 7.54
N VAL A 58 -4.57 6.06 7.16
CA VAL A 58 -3.44 6.23 6.24
C VAL A 58 -2.16 5.66 6.85
N GLU A 59 -1.91 5.92 8.13
CA GLU A 59 -0.75 5.33 8.83
C GLU A 59 -0.85 3.80 8.94
N GLN A 60 -2.05 3.27 9.16
CA GLN A 60 -2.29 1.83 9.11
C GLN A 60 -2.01 1.25 7.71
N ALA A 61 -2.47 1.92 6.65
CA ALA A 61 -2.21 1.54 5.26
C ALA A 61 -0.70 1.50 4.97
N LYS A 62 0.04 2.54 5.35
CA LYS A 62 1.51 2.59 5.19
C LYS A 62 2.19 1.47 5.96
N ARG A 63 1.75 1.19 7.20
CA ARG A 63 2.28 0.07 8.01
C ARG A 63 2.06 -1.27 7.31
N ASN A 64 0.86 -1.50 6.78
CA ASN A 64 0.55 -2.72 6.04
C ASN A 64 1.39 -2.85 4.78
N LEU A 65 1.50 -1.79 3.96
CA LEU A 65 2.35 -1.77 2.77
C LEU A 65 3.82 -2.07 3.09
N ARG A 66 4.37 -1.50 4.16
CA ARG A 66 5.75 -1.80 4.59
C ARG A 66 5.92 -3.27 5.01
N ARG A 67 4.91 -3.88 5.62
CA ARG A 67 4.93 -5.32 5.92
C ARG A 67 4.92 -6.15 4.65
N GLU A 68 3.98 -5.88 3.74
CA GLU A 68 3.82 -6.57 2.46
C GLU A 68 5.09 -6.47 1.58
N ARG A 69 5.81 -5.34 1.67
CA ARG A 69 7.14 -5.17 1.06
C ARG A 69 8.15 -6.19 1.58
N LEU A 70 8.24 -6.33 2.92
CA LEU A 70 9.18 -7.24 3.57
C LEU A 70 8.84 -8.71 3.26
N GLU A 71 7.56 -9.07 3.34
CA GLU A 71 7.09 -10.43 3.03
C GLU A 71 7.36 -10.84 1.57
N ARG A 72 7.35 -9.89 0.62
CA ARG A 72 7.74 -10.15 -0.77
C ARG A 72 9.25 -10.21 -0.98
N LEU A 73 10.01 -9.49 -0.16
CA LEU A 73 11.46 -9.42 -0.24
C LEU A 73 12.12 -10.70 0.30
N GLU A 74 11.60 -11.23 1.41
CA GLU A 74 12.15 -12.39 2.13
C GLU A 74 12.40 -13.61 1.21
N PRO A 75 11.45 -14.09 0.39
CA PRO A 75 11.70 -15.23 -0.50
C PRO A 75 12.81 -14.97 -1.55
N ILE A 76 13.02 -13.72 -1.95
CA ILE A 76 14.13 -13.33 -2.84
C ILE A 76 15.45 -13.39 -2.06
N GLU A 77 15.50 -12.84 -0.83
CA GLU A 77 16.70 -12.85 0.03
C GLU A 77 17.15 -14.27 0.36
N GLU A 78 16.21 -15.14 0.73
CA GLU A 78 16.44 -16.53 1.09
C GLU A 78 16.65 -17.46 -0.11
N ASN A 79 16.49 -16.92 -1.33
CA ASN A 79 16.61 -17.67 -2.59
C ASN A 79 15.61 -18.83 -2.72
N GLU A 80 14.42 -18.68 -2.15
CA GLU A 80 13.37 -19.70 -2.10
C GLU A 80 12.40 -19.63 -3.30
N VAL A 81 12.61 -18.68 -4.21
CA VAL A 81 11.79 -18.51 -5.42
C VAL A 81 12.57 -18.73 -6.71
N SER A 82 11.84 -19.06 -7.78
CA SER A 82 12.37 -19.04 -9.14
C SER A 82 12.73 -17.61 -9.56
N TYR A 83 13.54 -17.48 -10.60
CA TYR A 83 13.89 -16.16 -11.12
C TYR A 83 12.65 -15.39 -11.60
N ASP A 84 11.81 -16.03 -12.40
CA ASP A 84 10.57 -15.44 -12.94
C ASP A 84 9.65 -14.94 -11.81
N ARG A 85 9.46 -15.76 -10.76
CA ARG A 85 8.66 -15.35 -9.60
C ARG A 85 9.35 -14.23 -8.81
N GLY A 86 10.67 -14.25 -8.72
CA GLY A 86 11.46 -13.17 -8.13
C GLY A 86 11.31 -11.85 -8.89
N GLU A 87 11.19 -11.88 -10.22
CA GLU A 87 10.94 -10.68 -11.04
C GLU A 87 9.56 -10.08 -10.75
N GLU A 88 8.54 -10.91 -10.63
CA GLU A 88 7.18 -10.48 -10.25
C GLU A 88 7.16 -9.84 -8.85
N LEU A 89 7.82 -10.48 -7.88
CA LEU A 89 7.95 -9.96 -6.52
C LEU A 89 8.71 -8.63 -6.51
N ALA A 90 9.82 -8.53 -7.25
CA ALA A 90 10.59 -7.29 -7.37
C ALA A 90 9.77 -6.14 -7.98
N ALA A 91 8.99 -6.41 -9.04
CA ALA A 91 8.09 -5.43 -9.62
C ALA A 91 7.00 -4.98 -8.63
N SER A 92 6.40 -5.94 -7.90
CA SER A 92 5.42 -5.64 -6.87
C SER A 92 6.00 -4.81 -5.72
N ILE A 93 7.24 -5.09 -5.29
CA ILE A 93 7.93 -4.32 -4.25
C ILE A 93 8.15 -2.87 -4.70
N ILE A 94 8.66 -2.67 -5.92
CA ILE A 94 8.87 -1.32 -6.48
C ILE A 94 7.54 -0.55 -6.54
N GLY A 95 6.45 -1.22 -6.90
CA GLY A 95 5.12 -0.64 -6.88
C GLY A 95 4.64 -0.23 -5.48
N ILE A 96 4.93 -1.05 -4.46
CA ILE A 96 4.67 -0.72 -3.05
C ILE A 96 5.49 0.50 -2.62
N ASP A 97 6.80 0.51 -2.90
CA ASP A 97 7.69 1.61 -2.55
C ASP A 97 7.22 2.92 -3.20
N ARG A 98 6.79 2.84 -4.46
CA ARG A 98 6.22 3.99 -5.17
C ARG A 98 4.93 4.52 -4.53
N ALA A 99 4.08 3.63 -4.03
CA ALA A 99 2.87 4.00 -3.31
C ALA A 99 3.21 4.63 -1.94
N LEU A 100 4.17 4.07 -1.21
CA LEU A 100 4.66 4.62 0.06
C LEU A 100 5.21 6.04 -0.14
N ASP A 101 6.06 6.28 -1.12
CA ASP A 101 6.58 7.61 -1.47
C ASP A 101 5.45 8.64 -1.68
N ALA A 102 4.40 8.21 -2.38
CA ALA A 102 3.24 9.06 -2.66
C ALA A 102 2.41 9.37 -1.41
N LEU A 103 2.34 8.44 -0.46
CA LEU A 103 1.61 8.62 0.80
C LEU A 103 2.42 9.42 1.83
N GLU A 104 3.74 9.31 1.83
CA GLU A 104 4.64 10.07 2.71
C GLU A 104 4.70 11.56 2.35
N GLY A 105 4.61 11.90 1.06
CA GLY A 105 4.60 13.30 0.60
C GLY A 105 3.42 14.16 1.11
N LEU A 106 2.45 13.57 1.79
CA LEU A 106 1.23 14.22 2.28
C LEU A 106 1.25 14.52 3.79
N ASP A 107 2.26 14.06 4.53
CA ASP A 107 2.44 14.35 5.96
C ASP A 107 3.22 15.64 6.23
N ALA A 108 3.58 16.41 5.20
CA ALA A 108 4.09 17.75 5.40
C ALA A 108 3.03 18.55 6.20
N PRO A 109 3.36 19.07 7.40
CA PRO A 109 2.43 19.88 8.16
C PRO A 109 2.15 21.15 7.35
N ASP A 110 0.92 21.29 6.86
CA ASP A 110 0.47 22.51 6.20
C ASP A 110 0.41 23.64 7.24
N PRO A 111 1.28 24.69 7.16
CA PRO A 111 1.14 25.86 7.99
C PRO A 111 0.07 26.75 7.34
N GLU A 112 -1.09 26.82 7.98
CA GLU A 112 -2.17 27.75 7.64
C GLU A 112 -2.85 27.53 6.27
N THR A 113 -3.96 26.79 6.26
CA THR A 113 -5.11 27.29 5.49
C THR A 113 -6.45 26.93 6.14
N GLU A 114 -7.06 27.96 6.72
CA GLU A 114 -8.50 28.07 6.98
C GLU A 114 -9.25 28.07 5.62
N ALA A 115 -9.35 26.93 4.94
CA ALA A 115 -10.17 26.77 3.74
C ALA A 115 -11.37 25.86 4.03
N GLU A 116 -12.34 26.44 4.72
CA GLU A 116 -13.77 26.50 4.42
C GLU A 116 -14.44 25.39 3.54
N ARG A 117 -15.38 24.68 4.18
CA ARG A 117 -16.79 24.43 3.79
C ARG A 117 -17.24 23.60 2.57
N GLN A 118 -16.41 22.84 1.84
CA GLN A 118 -16.94 21.73 0.99
C GLN A 118 -17.08 20.36 1.73
N LYS A 119 -16.86 20.34 3.05
CA LYS A 119 -16.27 19.20 3.79
C LYS A 119 -17.19 18.03 4.19
N ALA A 120 -18.47 17.96 3.79
CA ALA A 120 -19.36 16.87 4.22
C ALA A 120 -19.54 15.77 3.17
N ALA A 121 -19.88 16.13 1.92
CA ALA A 121 -20.09 15.18 0.83
C ALA A 121 -18.77 14.53 0.39
N ASP A 122 -17.73 15.34 0.26
CA ASP A 122 -16.39 14.89 -0.13
C ASP A 122 -15.73 14.05 0.97
N ARG A 123 -16.04 14.35 2.24
CA ARG A 123 -15.66 13.49 3.36
C ARG A 123 -16.43 12.18 3.30
N LYS A 124 -17.74 12.17 3.09
CA LYS A 124 -18.53 10.93 3.05
C LYS A 124 -18.11 10.01 1.89
N ARG A 125 -17.88 10.55 0.69
CA ARG A 125 -17.40 9.78 -0.47
C ARG A 125 -16.03 9.15 -0.20
N TRP A 126 -15.15 9.93 0.41
CA TRP A 126 -13.82 9.49 0.82
C TRP A 126 -13.85 8.43 1.93
N MET A 127 -14.72 8.58 2.93
CA MET A 127 -14.97 7.57 3.97
C MET A 127 -15.45 6.24 3.37
N SER A 128 -16.30 6.29 2.35
CA SER A 128 -16.79 5.09 1.65
C SER A 128 -15.69 4.43 0.84
N PHE A 129 -14.82 5.21 0.21
CA PHE A 129 -13.69 4.72 -0.56
C PHE A 129 -12.62 4.09 0.33
N LEU A 130 -12.20 4.76 1.40
CA LEU A 130 -11.20 4.23 2.34
C LEU A 130 -11.64 2.93 3.02
N LYS A 131 -12.92 2.81 3.36
CA LYS A 131 -13.49 1.55 3.89
C LYS A 131 -13.50 0.41 2.88
N LYS A 132 -13.57 0.72 1.58
CA LYS A 132 -13.55 -0.27 0.51
C LYS A 132 -12.11 -0.68 0.18
N ALA A 133 -11.19 0.28 0.20
CA ALA A 133 -9.79 0.08 -0.15
C ALA A 133 -8.93 -0.48 1.00
N LEU A 134 -9.33 -0.37 2.26
CA LEU A 134 -8.52 -0.87 3.38
C LEU A 134 -9.08 -2.13 4.04
N GLY A 135 -10.15 -2.68 3.51
CA GLY A 135 -10.81 -3.80 4.17
C GLY A 135 -11.50 -3.38 5.45
N ARG A 136 -12.58 -4.07 5.77
CA ARG A 136 -13.39 -3.77 6.93
C ARG A 136 -12.88 -4.64 8.06
N ASP A 137 -12.48 -4.05 9.19
CA ASP A 137 -12.48 -4.76 10.47
C ASP A 137 -13.90 -5.28 10.73
N ASP A 138 -14.23 -6.46 10.22
CA ASP A 138 -15.40 -7.23 10.61
C ASP A 138 -14.96 -8.69 10.76
N ALA A 139 -14.46 -8.94 11.97
CA ALA A 139 -14.74 -10.11 12.80
C ALA A 139 -14.45 -11.49 12.19
N GLY A 140 -13.60 -12.24 12.93
CA GLY A 140 -13.44 -13.68 12.78
C GLY A 140 -14.77 -14.40 12.62
N GLY A 141 -15.02 -14.85 11.39
CA GLY A 141 -16.05 -15.82 11.06
C GLY A 141 -15.65 -17.20 11.55
N ALA A 142 -15.70 -17.43 12.85
CA ALA A 142 -15.71 -18.77 13.42
C ALA A 142 -17.10 -19.39 13.17
N SER A 143 -17.24 -19.99 11.98
CA SER A 143 -18.26 -20.98 11.69
C SER A 143 -18.17 -22.14 12.69
N GLY A 144 -19.22 -22.37 13.48
CA GLY A 144 -19.12 -23.30 14.61
C GLY A 144 -20.41 -23.82 15.25
N ARG A 145 -21.49 -23.96 14.48
CA ARG A 145 -22.50 -25.03 14.60
C ARG A 145 -23.24 -25.20 15.95
N THR A 146 -24.48 -24.72 15.95
CA THR A 146 -25.60 -25.26 16.76
C THR A 146 -25.68 -26.78 16.64
N ARG A 147 -25.72 -27.48 17.78
CA ARG A 147 -26.45 -28.75 18.04
C ARG A 147 -26.20 -29.16 19.50
N PHE A 148 -27.22 -29.11 20.34
CA PHE A 148 -27.86 -30.26 21.00
C PHE A 148 -29.16 -29.80 21.65
#